data_AF-A0A849G0M9-F1
#
_entry.id   AF-A0A849G0M9-F1
#
_cell.length_a   1.000
_cell.length_b   1.000
_cell.length_c   1.000
_cell.angle_alpha   90.00
_cell.angle_beta   90.00
_cell.angle_gamma   90.00
#
_symmetry.space_group_name_H-M   'P 1'
#
loop_
_entity.id
_entity.type
_entity.pdbx_description
1 polymer ?
#
loop_
_entity_poly.entity_id
_entity_poly.type
_entity_poly.pdbx_seq_one_letter_code
_entity_poly.pdbx_strand_id
1 'polypeptide(L)'
;MLDATDQPIFICGAARTPLGAFQGAFSGVSATELGSNAIRAALADAGLQPEAVGEVLMGNVLPAGLGQAPARQAAIGGGIPATIPAVTINKVCGSGLKAVMLAAQSIK
;
A
#
# COMPACT_ATOMS: atom_id res chain seq x y z
N MET A 1 -25.37 16.85 -4.02
CA MET A 1 -25.66 17.28 -2.64
C MET A 1 -25.10 16.16 -1.77
N LEU A 2 -24.00 16.40 -1.05
CA LEU A 2 -23.49 15.43 -0.09
C LEU A 2 -24.51 15.34 1.03
N ASP A 3 -25.14 14.18 1.16
CA ASP A 3 -26.06 13.84 2.25
C ASP A 3 -25.28 13.79 3.56
N ALA A 4 -25.84 14.35 4.64
CA ALA A 4 -25.27 14.34 5.99
C ALA A 4 -25.11 12.93 6.61
N THR A 5 -25.52 11.88 5.91
CA THR A 5 -25.38 10.46 6.30
C THR A 5 -24.23 9.70 5.61
N ASP A 6 -23.56 10.25 4.59
CA ASP A 6 -22.39 9.59 3.97
C ASP A 6 -21.12 10.09 4.68
N GLN A 7 -20.55 9.28 5.58
CA GLN A 7 -19.31 9.65 6.27
C GLN A 7 -18.19 9.88 5.24
N PRO A 8 -17.59 11.09 5.18
CA PRO A 8 -16.57 11.38 4.19
C PRO A 8 -15.28 10.59 4.47
N ILE A 9 -14.65 10.10 3.40
CA ILE A 9 -13.37 9.40 3.45
C ILE A 9 -12.26 10.38 3.08
N PHE A 10 -11.22 10.43 3.92
CA PHE A 10 -10.10 11.36 3.75
C PHE A 10 -8.81 10.62 3.40
N ILE A 11 -7.93 11.28 2.63
CA ILE A 11 -6.55 10.84 2.43
C ILE A 11 -5.70 11.57 3.47
N CYS A 12 -5.22 10.83 4.48
CA CYS A 12 -4.47 11.42 5.59
C CYS A 12 -2.97 11.59 5.28
N GLY A 13 -2.41 10.83 4.35
CA GLY A 13 -1.02 10.96 3.90
C GLY A 13 -0.76 10.19 2.61
N ALA A 14 0.27 10.60 1.87
CA ALA A 14 0.62 9.99 0.59
C ALA A 14 2.13 10.12 0.29
N ALA A 15 2.75 9.00 -0.09
CA ALA A 15 4.15 8.97 -0.51
C ALA A 15 4.37 7.96 -1.63
N ARG A 16 5.49 8.12 -2.34
CA ARG A 16 5.94 7.18 -3.37
C ARG A 16 7.46 7.13 -3.42
N THR A 17 8.01 6.03 -3.93
CA THR A 17 9.41 5.99 -4.34
C THR A 17 9.62 6.79 -5.63
N PRO A 18 10.88 7.14 -5.97
CA PRO A 18 11.23 7.47 -7.35
C PRO A 18 10.89 6.30 -8.29
N LEU A 19 10.73 6.59 -9.58
CA LEU A 19 10.60 5.56 -10.62
C LEU A 19 11.99 5.26 -11.18
N GLY A 20 12.39 3.99 -11.15
CA GLY A 20 13.63 3.51 -11.77
C GLY A 20 13.41 3.07 -13.20
N ALA A 21 14.35 3.37 -14.09
CA ALA A 21 14.37 2.79 -15.43
C ALA A 21 14.65 1.27 -15.37
N PHE A 22 14.24 0.53 -16.41
CA PHE A 22 14.53 -0.90 -16.53
C PHE A 22 16.04 -1.14 -16.49
N GLN A 23 16.48 -2.11 -15.67
CA GLN A 23 17.90 -2.35 -15.37
C GLN A 23 18.67 -1.14 -14.79
N GLY A 24 17.95 -0.17 -14.19
CA GLY A 24 18.53 1.02 -13.59
C GLY A 24 18.72 0.92 -12.08
N ALA A 25 18.52 2.06 -11.39
CA ALA A 25 18.85 2.27 -9.98
C ALA A 25 18.19 1.29 -8.98
N PHE A 26 17.04 0.70 -9.33
CA PHE A 26 16.32 -0.24 -8.47
C PHE A 26 16.37 -1.69 -8.96
N SER A 27 17.27 -2.02 -9.90
CA SER A 27 17.38 -3.38 -10.46
C SER A 27 17.70 -4.46 -9.42
N GLY A 28 18.38 -4.11 -8.34
CA GLY A 28 18.70 -5.00 -7.22
C GLY A 28 17.76 -4.90 -6.01
N VAL A 29 16.67 -4.14 -6.12
CA VAL A 29 15.73 -3.91 -5.00
C VAL A 29 14.40 -4.58 -5.31
N SER A 30 13.89 -5.36 -4.37
CA SER A 30 12.61 -6.06 -4.56
C SER A 30 11.43 -5.09 -4.54
N ALA A 31 10.32 -5.48 -5.19
CA ALA A 31 9.10 -4.69 -5.18
C ALA A 31 8.51 -4.54 -3.75
N THR A 32 8.71 -5.55 -2.89
CA THR A 32 8.23 -5.53 -1.49
C THR A 32 9.04 -4.58 -0.62
N GLU A 33 10.35 -4.43 -0.84
CA GLU A 33 11.18 -3.41 -0.19
C GLU A 33 10.82 -2.00 -0.65
N LEU A 34 10.59 -1.78 -1.95
CA LEU A 34 10.09 -0.49 -2.46
C LEU A 34 8.73 -0.15 -1.84
N GLY A 35 7.82 -1.12 -1.77
CA GLY A 35 6.52 -0.98 -1.10
C GLY A 35 6.66 -0.65 0.40
N SER A 36 7.60 -1.30 1.09
CA SER A 36 7.89 -1.05 2.51
C SER A 36 8.28 0.41 2.76
N ASN A 37 9.17 0.95 1.92
CA ASN A 37 9.61 2.35 2.02
C ASN A 37 8.46 3.32 1.74
N ALA A 38 7.62 3.04 0.74
CA ALA A 38 6.45 3.86 0.43
C ALA A 38 5.43 3.86 1.58
N ILE A 39 5.14 2.70 2.17
CA ILE A 39 4.21 2.57 3.32
C ILE A 39 4.71 3.38 4.51
N ARG A 40 5.99 3.21 4.88
CA ARG A 40 6.60 3.94 6.00
C ARG A 40 6.54 5.45 5.80
N ALA A 41 6.88 5.91 4.60
CA ALA A 41 6.84 7.34 4.26
C ALA A 41 5.40 7.90 4.27
N ALA A 42 4.42 7.16 3.77
CA ALA A 42 3.02 7.60 3.78
C ALA A 42 2.44 7.70 5.20
N LEU A 43 2.81 6.79 6.10
CA LEU A 43 2.44 6.89 7.53
C LEU A 43 3.09 8.08 8.22
N ALA A 44 4.38 8.33 7.94
CA ALA A 44 5.08 9.49 8.47
C ALA A 44 4.46 10.82 7.99
N ASP A 45 4.12 10.89 6.71
CA ASP A 45 3.40 12.04 6.11
C ASP A 45 2.02 12.26 6.77
N ALA A 46 1.32 11.17 7.09
CA ALA A 46 0.06 11.21 7.82
C ALA A 46 0.19 11.53 9.32
N GLY A 47 1.40 11.50 9.88
CA GLY A 47 1.63 11.62 11.32
C GLY A 47 1.02 10.48 12.14
N LEU A 48 0.82 9.30 11.54
CA LEU A 48 0.16 8.15 12.17
C LEU A 48 1.16 7.09 12.62
N GLN A 49 0.85 6.45 13.75
CA GLN A 49 1.58 5.27 14.21
C GLN A 49 1.15 4.03 13.40
N PRO A 50 2.05 3.06 13.15
CA PRO A 50 1.72 1.84 12.40
C PRO A 50 0.54 1.04 12.94
N GLU A 51 0.30 1.07 14.26
CA GLU A 51 -0.79 0.37 14.94
C GLU A 51 -2.17 0.97 14.65
N ALA A 52 -2.24 2.20 14.11
CA ALA A 52 -3.49 2.83 13.70
C ALA A 52 -4.06 2.24 12.39
N VAL A 53 -3.27 1.45 11.66
CA VAL A 53 -3.68 0.83 10.39
C VAL A 53 -4.57 -0.38 10.64
N GLY A 54 -5.78 -0.39 10.07
CA GLY A 54 -6.70 -1.53 10.16
C GLY A 54 -6.42 -2.64 9.14
N GLU A 55 -5.97 -2.29 7.94
CA GLU A 55 -5.60 -3.24 6.88
C GLU A 55 -4.64 -2.61 5.86
N VAL A 56 -3.87 -3.44 5.15
CA VAL A 56 -3.01 -3.00 4.03
C VAL A 56 -3.47 -3.62 2.71
N LEU A 57 -3.92 -2.78 1.78
CA LEU A 57 -4.27 -3.19 0.43
C LEU A 57 -3.20 -2.68 -0.55
N MET A 58 -2.47 -3.58 -1.19
CA MET A 58 -1.37 -3.20 -2.10
C MET A 58 -1.54 -3.86 -3.48
N GLY A 59 -1.46 -3.05 -4.53
CA GLY A 59 -1.45 -3.54 -5.90
C GLY A 59 -0.10 -4.14 -6.30
N ASN A 60 -0.09 -5.34 -6.88
CA ASN A 60 1.11 -5.95 -7.47
C ASN A 60 0.74 -6.88 -8.63
N VAL A 61 1.27 -6.60 -9.84
CA VAL A 61 0.86 -7.30 -11.08
C VAL A 61 1.65 -8.58 -11.33
N LEU A 62 2.96 -8.56 -11.06
CA LEU A 62 3.88 -9.66 -11.35
C LEU A 62 4.48 -10.17 -10.03
N PRO A 63 3.78 -11.07 -9.30
CA PRO A 63 4.25 -11.56 -8.00
C PRO A 63 5.30 -12.67 -8.06
N ALA A 64 5.54 -13.24 -9.24
CA ALA A 64 6.49 -14.34 -9.40
C ALA A 64 7.89 -13.91 -8.93
N GLY A 65 8.52 -14.74 -8.10
CA GLY A 65 9.85 -14.47 -7.54
C GLY A 65 9.87 -13.53 -6.32
N LEU A 66 8.74 -12.94 -5.92
CA LEU A 66 8.68 -12.07 -4.73
C LEU A 66 8.42 -12.83 -3.42
N GLY A 67 8.16 -14.13 -3.47
CA GLY A 67 7.75 -14.92 -2.29
C GLY A 67 6.26 -14.78 -1.94
N GLN A 68 5.87 -15.29 -0.77
CA GLN A 68 4.47 -15.35 -0.36
C GLN A 68 3.94 -13.98 0.06
N ALA A 69 2.72 -13.64 -0.38
CA ALA A 69 1.97 -12.45 0.02
C ALA A 69 2.78 -11.13 -0.05
N PRO A 70 3.09 -10.59 -1.25
CA PRO A 70 3.89 -9.38 -1.41
C PRO A 70 3.41 -8.17 -0.60
N ALA A 71 2.09 -7.92 -0.54
CA ALA A 71 1.52 -6.84 0.29
C ALA A 71 1.88 -6.99 1.77
N ARG A 72 1.90 -8.23 2.28
CA ARG A 72 2.22 -8.55 3.67
C ARG A 72 3.70 -8.32 3.98
N GLN A 73 4.58 -8.71 3.05
CA GLN A 73 6.01 -8.42 3.18
C GLN A 73 6.26 -6.90 3.20
N ALA A 74 5.62 -6.16 2.30
CA ALA A 74 5.72 -4.71 2.25
C ALA A 74 5.17 -4.04 3.53
N ALA A 75 4.04 -4.52 4.06
CA ALA A 75 3.44 -4.03 5.29
C ALA A 75 4.40 -4.21 6.49
N ILE A 76 4.89 -5.44 6.71
CA ILE A 76 5.82 -5.74 7.81
C ILE A 76 7.11 -4.94 7.67
N GLY A 77 7.70 -4.91 6.46
CA GLY A 77 8.91 -4.11 6.20
C GLY A 77 8.68 -2.60 6.37
N GLY A 78 7.46 -2.12 6.14
CA GLY A 78 7.03 -0.74 6.39
C GLY A 78 6.84 -0.40 7.87
N GLY A 79 6.89 -1.37 8.77
CA GLY A 79 6.70 -1.20 10.21
C GLY A 79 5.28 -1.53 10.71
N ILE A 80 4.39 -2.00 9.83
CA ILE A 80 3.04 -2.42 10.22
C ILE A 80 3.10 -3.71 11.05
N PRO A 81 2.43 -3.80 12.21
CA PRO A 81 2.41 -5.01 13.01
C PRO A 81 1.89 -6.23 12.23
N ALA A 82 2.48 -7.39 12.49
CA ALA A 82 2.06 -8.65 11.87
C ALA A 82 0.62 -9.08 12.28
N THR A 83 -0.02 -8.44 13.25
CA THR A 83 -1.43 -8.68 13.54
C THR A 83 -2.37 -8.05 12.51
N ILE A 84 -1.91 -7.05 11.75
CA ILE A 84 -2.74 -6.30 10.78
C ILE A 84 -2.82 -7.04 9.44
N PRO A 85 -4.02 -7.35 8.91
CA PRO A 85 -4.18 -8.09 7.66
C PRO A 85 -3.64 -7.30 6.45
N ALA A 86 -3.19 -8.03 5.44
CA ALA A 86 -2.72 -7.44 4.19
C ALA A 86 -3.19 -8.26 2.98
N VAL A 87 -3.63 -7.58 1.92
CA VAL A 87 -4.13 -8.19 0.68
C VAL A 87 -3.35 -7.67 -0.52
N THR A 88 -2.88 -8.61 -1.35
CA THR A 88 -2.25 -8.29 -2.64
C THR A 88 -3.32 -8.30 -3.73
N ILE A 89 -3.46 -7.20 -4.45
CA ILE A 89 -4.49 -7.01 -5.48
C ILE A 89 -3.83 -7.02 -6.85
N ASN A 90 -4.41 -7.78 -7.79
CA ASN A 90 -3.99 -7.78 -9.18
C ASN A 90 -5.16 -7.42 -10.09
N LYS A 91 -5.08 -6.22 -10.67
CA LYS A 91 -5.93 -5.72 -11.75
C LYS A 91 -5.06 -5.05 -12.83
N VAL A 92 -3.93 -5.68 -13.17
CA VAL A 92 -2.93 -5.17 -14.13
C VAL A 92 -2.58 -3.70 -13.79
N CYS A 93 -2.56 -2.80 -14.78
CA CYS A 93 -2.21 -1.38 -14.58
C CYS A 93 -3.13 -0.66 -13.58
N GLY A 94 -4.36 -1.17 -13.37
CA GLY A 94 -5.33 -0.63 -12.43
C GLY A 94 -5.19 -1.13 -10.99
N SER A 95 -4.19 -1.95 -10.67
CA SER A 95 -4.06 -2.58 -9.33
C SER A 95 -3.97 -1.57 -8.19
N GLY A 96 -3.19 -0.50 -8.36
CA GLY A 96 -3.03 0.53 -7.35
C GLY A 96 -4.32 1.28 -7.06
N LEU A 97 -5.01 1.75 -8.12
CA LEU A 97 -6.31 2.42 -7.96
C LEU A 97 -7.38 1.47 -7.40
N LYS A 98 -7.37 0.19 -7.81
CA LYS A 98 -8.31 -0.80 -7.26
C LYS A 98 -8.07 -1.04 -5.77
N ALA A 99 -6.83 -0.96 -5.29
CA ALA A 99 -6.54 -1.00 -3.86
C ALA A 99 -7.17 0.17 -3.09
N VAL A 100 -7.04 1.39 -3.61
CA VAL A 100 -7.70 2.58 -3.04
C VAL A 100 -9.23 2.44 -3.04
N MET A 101 -9.81 1.95 -4.14
CA MET A 101 -11.26 1.73 -4.23
C MET A 101 -11.76 0.70 -3.22
N LEU A 102 -11.02 -0.40 -3.01
CA LEU A 102 -11.37 -1.42 -2.02
C LEU A 102 -11.21 -0.90 -0.59
N ALA A 103 -10.16 -0.12 -0.30
CA ALA A 103 -9.97 0.50 1.01
C ALA A 103 -11.13 1.46 1.32
N ALA A 104 -11.53 2.29 0.35
CA ALA A 104 -12.67 3.18 0.51
C ALA A 104 -13.97 2.41 0.79
N GLN A 105 -14.17 1.23 0.17
CA GLN A 105 -15.33 0.37 0.44
C GLN A 105 -15.28 -0.30 1.82
N SER A 106 -14.08 -0.54 2.36
CA SER A 106 -13.86 -1.15 3.67
C SER A 106 -14.03 -0.16 4.83
N ILE A 107 -13.77 1.13 4.58
CA ILE A 107 -13.96 2.23 5.54
C ILE A 107 -15.44 2.64 5.66
N LYS A 108 -16.23 2.49 4.59
CA LYS A 108 -17.68 2.72 4.61
C LYS A 108 -18.41 1.70 5.46
#